data_AF-A0A4R4JDZ0-F1
#
_entry.id   AF-A0A4R4JDZ0-F1
#
_cell.length_a   1.000
_cell.length_b   1.000
_cell.length_c   1.000
_cell.angle_alpha   90.00
_cell.angle_beta   90.00
_cell.angle_gamma   90.00
#
_symmetry.space_group_name_H-M   'P 1'
#
loop_
_entity.id
_entity.type
_entity.pdbx_description
1 polymer ?
#
loop_
_entity_poly.entity_id
_entity_poly.type
_entity_poly.pdbx_seq_one_letter_code
_entity_poly.pdbx_strand_id
1 'polypeptide(L)'
;MLVSSVGYHMDFFEKTNADKNSIGFTYQDYVALKHALELRPEENIGIEIYDDLHLENIEGQKTFIQVKHSINKSNITNKDVDLWKTLYNWSEAIKTIDDKDVSLIFYTNKGLTLESGIVQLLASDTKNIDKIKDEIRTISQEHKNHNDDLYKYISTINSLPDNISERLFNSISFQHGEDGIIEQIKTLLKTFAIPDNKITDVFNNISGAFFEYKYTLVKNHTKINISYDDFRNKLAVDRIIQISRNCINNFDQYYEFESAYPTNVDSKISYKQLQDLDLNIDAIVRYINEMAKTDAFIQRLQSIGDLTTQEEKLIYQKAFDEWQSRHLTAYMRTRYTKINEGHLTIALSVYSELVGKCNIILENNKLPKSMATGTFLLLSDKPTIGWLQHWESIYK
;
A
#
# COMPACT_ATOMS: atom_id res chain seq x y z
N MET A 1 -51.74 -17.65 30.84
CA MET A 1 -51.48 -16.48 29.97
C MET A 1 -50.23 -15.78 30.48
N LEU A 2 -49.06 -16.00 29.86
CA LEU A 2 -47.82 -15.19 30.02
C LEU A 2 -46.68 -15.76 29.15
N VAL A 3 -46.98 -16.16 27.90
CA VAL A 3 -45.95 -16.66 26.96
C VAL A 3 -46.01 -15.95 25.60
N SER A 4 -46.94 -15.00 25.37
CA SER A 4 -47.14 -14.39 24.05
C SER A 4 -46.69 -12.93 23.90
N SER A 5 -46.15 -12.28 24.94
CA SER A 5 -45.69 -10.88 24.82
C SER A 5 -44.21 -10.76 24.45
N VAL A 6 -43.34 -11.65 24.93
CA VAL A 6 -41.87 -11.53 24.71
C VAL A 6 -41.49 -11.71 23.23
N GLY A 7 -42.08 -12.68 22.53
CA GLY A 7 -41.81 -12.92 21.11
C GLY A 7 -42.34 -11.80 20.18
N TYR A 8 -43.46 -11.18 20.54
CA TYR A 8 -44.03 -10.05 19.77
C TYR A 8 -43.24 -8.75 19.97
N HIS A 9 -42.71 -8.53 21.18
CA HIS A 9 -41.87 -7.36 21.45
C HIS A 9 -40.48 -7.47 20.80
N MET A 10 -39.86 -8.64 20.74
CA MET A 10 -38.58 -8.83 20.05
C MET A 10 -38.69 -8.58 18.53
N ASP A 11 -39.77 -9.04 17.89
CA ASP A 11 -40.03 -8.81 16.46
C ASP A 11 -40.26 -7.32 16.11
N PHE A 12 -40.78 -6.52 17.05
CA PHE A 12 -40.89 -5.06 16.89
C PHE A 12 -39.53 -4.35 16.97
N PHE A 13 -38.70 -4.70 17.96
CA PHE A 13 -37.35 -4.13 18.08
C PHE A 13 -36.43 -4.59 16.94
N GLU A 14 -36.56 -5.82 16.45
CA GLU A 14 -35.80 -6.31 15.28
C GLU A 14 -36.21 -5.61 13.97
N LYS A 15 -37.49 -5.28 13.78
CA LYS A 15 -37.98 -4.52 12.61
C LYS A 15 -37.58 -3.05 12.63
N THR A 16 -37.35 -2.48 13.81
CA THR A 16 -36.89 -1.09 13.99
C THR A 16 -35.38 -0.97 14.14
N ASN A 17 -34.66 -2.10 14.16
CA ASN A 17 -33.22 -2.11 14.34
C ASN A 17 -32.50 -1.57 13.09
N ALA A 18 -31.64 -0.56 13.28
CA ALA A 18 -30.98 0.16 12.19
C ALA A 18 -29.76 -0.59 11.63
N ASP A 19 -29.38 -1.73 12.23
CA ASP A 19 -28.17 -2.49 11.91
C ASP A 19 -28.04 -2.84 10.41
N LYS A 20 -29.15 -3.22 9.76
CA LYS A 20 -29.16 -3.59 8.33
C LYS A 20 -28.89 -2.40 7.40
N ASN A 21 -29.38 -1.22 7.74
CA ASN A 21 -29.12 -0.01 6.95
C ASN A 21 -27.73 0.54 7.26
N SER A 22 -27.33 0.52 8.54
CA SER A 22 -26.03 0.98 9.01
C SER A 22 -24.88 0.23 8.34
N ILE A 23 -24.97 -1.11 8.23
CA ILE A 23 -23.93 -1.91 7.56
C ILE A 23 -23.82 -1.60 6.06
N GLY A 24 -24.95 -1.31 5.39
CA GLY A 24 -24.96 -0.93 3.98
C GLY A 24 -24.18 0.35 3.72
N PHE A 25 -24.49 1.41 4.48
CA PHE A 25 -23.78 2.70 4.38
C PHE A 25 -22.31 2.59 4.79
N THR A 26 -22.02 1.83 5.85
CA THR A 26 -20.63 1.61 6.29
C THR A 26 -19.83 0.88 5.21
N TYR A 27 -20.44 -0.11 4.55
CA TYR A 27 -19.80 -0.84 3.47
C TYR A 27 -19.54 0.06 2.25
N GLN A 28 -20.52 0.87 1.85
CA GLN A 28 -20.37 1.90 0.81
C GLN A 28 -19.20 2.84 1.10
N ASP A 29 -19.02 3.25 2.37
CA ASP A 29 -17.90 4.10 2.77
C ASP A 29 -16.54 3.43 2.60
N TYR A 30 -16.44 2.13 2.86
CA TYR A 30 -15.21 1.38 2.59
C TYR A 30 -14.97 1.17 1.09
N VAL A 31 -16.02 0.93 0.29
CA VAL A 31 -15.89 0.88 -1.18
C VAL A 31 -15.42 2.23 -1.72
N ALA A 32 -15.96 3.33 -1.19
CA ALA A 32 -15.52 4.68 -1.53
C ALA A 32 -14.03 4.90 -1.18
N LEU A 33 -13.62 4.50 0.02
CA LEU A 33 -12.23 4.61 0.45
C LEU A 33 -11.28 3.79 -0.42
N LYS A 34 -11.66 2.57 -0.81
CA LYS A 34 -10.88 1.73 -1.72
C LYS A 34 -10.65 2.47 -3.04
N HIS A 35 -11.69 2.99 -3.67
CA HIS A 35 -11.56 3.74 -4.92
C HIS A 35 -10.83 5.08 -4.75
N ALA A 36 -10.99 5.77 -3.61
CA ALA A 36 -10.24 6.99 -3.32
C ALA A 36 -8.72 6.75 -3.28
N LEU A 37 -8.28 5.59 -2.78
CA LEU A 37 -6.86 5.18 -2.80
C LEU A 37 -6.34 4.92 -4.23
N GLU A 38 -7.22 4.52 -5.15
CA GLU A 38 -6.92 4.19 -6.55
C GLU A 38 -6.95 5.41 -7.48
N LEU A 39 -7.48 6.55 -7.04
CA LEU A 39 -7.53 7.78 -7.83
C LEU A 39 -6.16 8.16 -8.38
N ARG A 40 -6.16 8.63 -9.63
CA ARG A 40 -5.04 9.26 -10.32
C ARG A 40 -5.18 10.79 -10.27
N PRO A 41 -4.10 11.54 -10.57
CA PRO A 41 -4.20 13.00 -10.70
C PRO A 41 -5.36 13.41 -11.61
N GLU A 42 -6.07 14.46 -11.21
CA GLU A 42 -7.24 15.03 -11.90
C GLU A 42 -8.52 14.16 -11.86
N GLU A 43 -8.49 12.98 -11.25
CA GLU A 43 -9.68 12.16 -11.03
C GLU A 43 -10.40 12.54 -9.72
N ASN A 44 -11.68 12.21 -9.63
CA ASN A 44 -12.47 12.41 -8.42
C ASN A 44 -13.43 11.25 -8.15
N ILE A 45 -13.80 11.10 -6.88
CA ILE A 45 -14.88 10.23 -6.41
C ILE A 45 -15.94 11.05 -5.71
N GLY A 46 -17.20 10.88 -6.10
CA GLY A 46 -18.31 11.44 -5.36
C GLY A 46 -19.21 10.40 -4.73
N ILE A 47 -19.81 10.77 -3.60
CA ILE A 47 -20.66 9.90 -2.77
C ILE A 47 -22.04 10.54 -2.70
N GLU A 48 -23.10 9.80 -3.05
CA GLU A 48 -24.50 10.28 -3.06
C GLU A 48 -24.73 11.50 -3.96
N ILE A 49 -24.12 11.53 -5.16
CA ILE A 49 -24.28 12.63 -6.13
C ILE A 49 -25.07 12.19 -7.37
N TYR A 50 -24.58 11.16 -8.08
CA TYR A 50 -25.26 10.58 -9.25
C TYR A 50 -25.77 9.17 -8.99
N ASP A 51 -25.11 8.44 -8.10
CA ASP A 51 -25.45 7.12 -7.56
C ASP A 51 -24.82 7.03 -6.15
N ASP A 52 -24.87 5.86 -5.50
CA ASP A 52 -24.23 5.62 -4.20
C ASP A 52 -22.78 6.12 -4.23
N LEU A 53 -22.04 5.77 -5.29
CA LEU A 53 -20.74 6.32 -5.65
C LEU A 53 -20.66 6.65 -7.14
N HIS A 54 -19.84 7.63 -7.50
CA HIS A 54 -19.39 7.80 -8.87
C HIS A 54 -17.91 8.15 -8.94
N LEU A 55 -17.27 7.75 -10.03
CA LEU A 55 -15.91 8.12 -10.40
C LEU A 55 -15.97 8.96 -11.67
N GLU A 56 -15.13 9.98 -11.74
CA GLU A 56 -14.89 10.76 -12.94
C GLU A 56 -13.40 10.75 -13.24
N ASN A 57 -13.04 10.25 -14.43
CA ASN A 57 -11.65 10.19 -14.86
C ASN A 57 -11.22 11.50 -15.56
N ILE A 58 -9.94 11.59 -15.94
CA ILE A 58 -9.38 12.77 -16.61
C ILE A 58 -10.02 13.08 -17.98
N GLU A 59 -10.63 12.09 -18.64
CA GLU A 59 -11.32 12.25 -19.92
C GLU A 59 -12.78 12.70 -19.73
N GLY A 60 -13.24 12.86 -18.49
CA GLY A 60 -14.62 13.19 -18.14
C GLY A 60 -15.57 11.99 -18.16
N GLN A 61 -15.04 10.78 -18.36
CA GLN A 61 -15.82 9.54 -18.34
C GLN A 61 -16.34 9.29 -16.93
N LYS A 62 -17.64 8.99 -16.83
CA LYS A 62 -18.28 8.68 -15.55
C LYS A 62 -18.51 7.19 -15.34
N THR A 63 -18.11 6.70 -14.17
CA THR A 63 -18.49 5.37 -13.68
C THR A 63 -19.46 5.54 -12.51
N PHE A 64 -20.66 4.99 -12.61
CA PHE A 64 -21.61 4.95 -11.50
C PHE A 64 -21.56 3.58 -10.84
N ILE A 65 -21.52 3.56 -9.52
CA ILE A 65 -21.37 2.34 -8.75
C ILE A 65 -22.53 2.30 -7.76
N GLN A 66 -23.43 1.35 -7.95
CA GLN A 66 -24.51 1.05 -7.01
C GLN A 66 -24.00 -0.03 -6.06
N VAL A 67 -23.95 0.29 -4.76
CA VAL A 67 -23.42 -0.59 -3.72
C VAL A 67 -24.56 -1.29 -2.98
N LYS A 68 -24.56 -2.63 -2.98
CA LYS A 68 -25.54 -3.47 -2.27
C LYS A 68 -24.85 -4.46 -1.35
N HIS A 69 -24.96 -4.22 -0.05
CA HIS A 69 -24.42 -5.11 0.97
C HIS A 69 -25.54 -5.65 1.88
N SER A 70 -25.55 -6.96 2.12
CA SER A 70 -26.47 -7.61 3.06
C SER A 70 -25.75 -8.56 4.00
N ILE A 71 -26.20 -8.63 5.25
CA ILE A 71 -25.67 -9.57 6.26
C ILE A 71 -25.87 -11.03 5.79
N ASN A 72 -27.03 -11.33 5.22
CA ASN A 72 -27.33 -12.65 4.67
C ASN A 72 -26.83 -12.72 3.24
N LYS A 73 -25.88 -13.61 2.97
CA LYS A 73 -25.36 -13.89 1.63
C LYS A 73 -26.34 -14.78 0.89
N SER A 74 -27.28 -14.18 0.17
CA SER A 74 -28.09 -14.86 -0.84
C SER A 74 -27.58 -14.54 -2.24
N ASN A 75 -27.97 -15.33 -3.23
CA ASN A 75 -27.70 -15.01 -4.62
C ASN A 75 -28.73 -14.00 -5.15
N ILE A 76 -28.30 -13.12 -6.06
CA ILE A 76 -29.19 -12.25 -6.84
C ILE A 76 -29.96 -13.13 -7.82
N THR A 77 -31.29 -13.08 -7.75
CA THR A 77 -32.19 -13.84 -8.63
C THR A 77 -32.63 -13.02 -9.83
N ASN A 78 -33.17 -13.67 -10.87
CA ASN A 78 -33.70 -12.99 -12.06
C ASN A 78 -34.89 -12.06 -11.77
N LYS A 79 -35.50 -12.15 -10.58
CA LYS A 79 -36.61 -11.31 -10.10
C LYS A 79 -36.22 -10.49 -8.86
N ASP A 80 -34.93 -10.31 -8.60
CA ASP A 80 -34.43 -9.52 -7.46
C ASP A 80 -34.83 -8.05 -7.59
N VAL A 81 -35.62 -7.56 -6.64
CA VAL A 81 -36.21 -6.21 -6.69
C VAL A 81 -35.15 -5.11 -6.63
N ASP A 82 -34.04 -5.31 -5.92
CA ASP A 82 -32.98 -4.32 -5.81
C ASP A 82 -32.22 -4.18 -7.13
N LEU A 83 -32.00 -5.30 -7.83
CA LEU A 83 -31.44 -5.28 -9.19
C LEU A 83 -32.36 -4.51 -10.15
N TRP A 84 -33.65 -4.86 -10.20
CA TRP A 84 -34.59 -4.20 -11.12
C TRP A 84 -34.76 -2.71 -10.82
N LYS A 85 -34.79 -2.33 -9.54
CA LYS A 85 -34.79 -0.92 -9.13
C LYS A 85 -33.54 -0.19 -9.59
N THR A 86 -32.37 -0.83 -9.50
CA THR A 86 -31.10 -0.26 -9.96
C THR A 86 -31.10 -0.07 -11.48
N LEU A 87 -31.54 -1.08 -12.24
CA LEU A 87 -31.71 -0.98 -13.70
C LEU A 87 -32.65 0.17 -14.07
N TYR A 88 -33.77 0.29 -13.37
CA TYR A 88 -34.71 1.40 -13.56
C TYR A 88 -34.03 2.75 -13.34
N ASN A 89 -33.35 2.95 -12.21
CA ASN A 89 -32.66 4.20 -11.89
C ASN A 89 -31.59 4.54 -12.95
N TRP A 90 -30.78 3.58 -13.36
CA TRP A 90 -29.78 3.76 -14.41
C TRP A 90 -30.38 4.08 -15.77
N SER A 91 -31.53 3.46 -16.10
CA SER A 91 -32.23 3.76 -17.35
C SER A 91 -32.73 5.20 -17.40
N GLU A 92 -33.13 5.77 -16.26
CA GLU A 92 -33.51 7.18 -16.16
C GLU A 92 -32.27 8.09 -16.20
N ALA A 93 -31.21 7.73 -15.49
CA ALA A 93 -29.95 8.49 -15.47
C ALA A 93 -29.35 8.62 -16.88
N ILE A 94 -29.26 7.52 -17.63
CA ILE A 94 -28.71 7.48 -19.00
C ILE A 94 -29.50 8.35 -19.99
N LYS A 95 -30.80 8.58 -19.77
CA LYS A 95 -31.60 9.51 -20.61
C LYS A 95 -31.19 10.97 -20.41
N THR A 96 -30.64 11.31 -19.25
CA THR A 96 -30.32 12.69 -18.87
C THR A 96 -28.85 13.04 -19.05
N ILE A 97 -27.97 12.04 -19.02
CA ILE A 97 -26.53 12.23 -19.15
C ILE A 97 -26.16 12.12 -20.62
N ASP A 98 -25.59 13.19 -21.19
CA ASP A 98 -25.15 13.26 -22.60
C ASP A 98 -23.80 12.55 -22.84
N ASP A 99 -23.25 11.92 -21.81
CA ASP A 99 -21.95 11.26 -21.86
C ASP A 99 -22.06 9.90 -22.56
N LYS A 100 -21.45 9.78 -23.74
CA LYS A 100 -21.50 8.53 -24.52
C LYS A 100 -20.78 7.37 -23.83
N ASP A 101 -19.94 7.63 -22.83
CA ASP A 101 -19.04 6.64 -22.24
C ASP A 101 -19.30 6.36 -20.75
N VAL A 102 -20.57 6.36 -20.32
CA VAL A 102 -20.92 5.97 -18.93
C VAL A 102 -20.68 4.47 -18.71
N SER A 103 -20.00 4.14 -17.62
CA SER A 103 -19.90 2.77 -17.07
C SER A 103 -20.80 2.62 -15.84
N LEU A 104 -21.45 1.47 -15.69
CA LEU A 104 -22.38 1.19 -14.60
C LEU A 104 -21.94 -0.10 -13.88
N ILE A 105 -21.62 -0.01 -12.59
CA ILE A 105 -21.11 -1.14 -11.81
C ILE A 105 -22.13 -1.51 -10.74
N PHE A 106 -22.63 -2.75 -10.80
CA PHE A 106 -23.43 -3.32 -9.73
C PHE A 106 -22.49 -4.00 -8.73
N TYR A 107 -22.22 -3.32 -7.62
CA TYR A 107 -21.25 -3.74 -6.61
C TYR A 107 -21.95 -4.43 -5.45
N THR A 108 -21.66 -5.70 -5.18
CA THR A 108 -22.37 -6.46 -4.14
C THR A 108 -21.55 -7.55 -3.46
N ASN A 109 -21.91 -7.86 -2.21
CA ASN A 109 -21.41 -9.04 -1.50
C ASN A 109 -22.21 -10.33 -1.80
N LYS A 110 -23.34 -10.22 -2.49
CA LYS A 110 -24.17 -11.37 -2.92
C LYS A 110 -23.50 -12.13 -4.07
N GLY A 111 -23.79 -13.43 -4.16
CA GLY A 111 -23.45 -14.22 -5.34
C GLY A 111 -24.44 -14.00 -6.48
N LEU A 112 -24.17 -14.56 -7.66
CA LEU A 112 -25.11 -14.57 -8.78
C LEU A 112 -25.90 -15.88 -8.79
N THR A 113 -27.17 -15.83 -9.20
CA THR A 113 -27.95 -17.07 -9.41
C THR A 113 -27.28 -17.95 -10.46
N LEU A 114 -27.35 -19.28 -10.29
CA LEU A 114 -26.89 -20.24 -11.31
C LEU A 114 -27.96 -20.49 -12.39
N GLU A 115 -29.18 -20.00 -12.18
CA GLU A 115 -30.26 -20.08 -13.15
C GLU A 115 -29.93 -19.19 -14.36
N SER A 116 -30.12 -19.74 -15.56
CA SER A 116 -30.04 -18.95 -16.79
C SER A 116 -31.08 -17.84 -16.76
N GLY A 117 -30.72 -16.65 -17.24
CA GLY A 117 -31.64 -15.53 -17.36
C GLY A 117 -30.90 -14.19 -17.28
N ILE A 118 -31.64 -13.15 -16.89
CA ILE A 118 -31.19 -11.76 -16.99
C ILE A 118 -29.92 -11.49 -16.18
N VAL A 119 -29.77 -12.08 -14.98
CA VAL A 119 -28.58 -11.87 -14.14
C VAL A 119 -27.32 -12.37 -14.83
N GLN A 120 -27.36 -13.59 -15.38
CA GLN A 120 -26.21 -14.18 -16.09
C GLN A 120 -25.89 -13.44 -17.39
N LEU A 121 -26.93 -13.00 -18.12
CA LEU A 121 -26.74 -12.22 -19.34
C LEU A 121 -26.14 -10.84 -19.07
N LEU A 122 -26.57 -10.16 -18.00
CA LEU A 122 -26.03 -8.87 -17.59
C LEU A 122 -24.65 -8.97 -16.93
N ALA A 123 -24.30 -10.10 -16.31
CA ALA A 123 -22.97 -10.31 -15.75
C ALA A 123 -21.91 -10.71 -16.79
N SER A 124 -22.32 -11.16 -17.99
CA SER A 124 -21.39 -11.55 -19.05
C SER A 124 -20.60 -10.36 -19.59
N ASP A 125 -19.29 -10.53 -19.83
CA ASP A 125 -18.44 -9.50 -20.45
C ASP A 125 -18.91 -9.12 -21.86
N THR A 126 -19.50 -10.08 -22.59
CA THR A 126 -20.06 -9.86 -23.92
C THR A 126 -21.59 -9.87 -23.86
N LYS A 127 -22.21 -8.70 -23.95
CA LYS A 127 -23.68 -8.58 -23.88
C LYS A 127 -24.34 -9.07 -25.15
N ASN A 128 -25.28 -10.00 -25.02
CA ASN A 128 -26.22 -10.35 -26.08
C ASN A 128 -27.52 -9.59 -25.85
N ILE A 129 -27.63 -8.40 -26.46
CA ILE A 129 -28.75 -7.48 -26.22
C ILE A 129 -30.10 -8.08 -26.61
N ASP A 130 -30.17 -8.83 -27.71
CA ASP A 130 -31.41 -9.47 -28.15
C ASP A 130 -31.91 -10.49 -27.13
N LYS A 131 -31.01 -11.35 -26.64
CA LYS A 131 -31.35 -12.33 -25.57
C LYS A 131 -31.76 -11.63 -24.28
N ILE A 132 -31.09 -10.54 -23.92
CA ILE A 132 -31.45 -9.72 -22.75
C ILE A 132 -32.88 -9.20 -22.89
N LYS A 133 -33.22 -8.61 -24.04
CA LYS A 133 -34.58 -8.10 -24.33
C LYS A 133 -35.63 -9.22 -24.30
N ASP A 134 -35.34 -10.38 -24.88
CA ASP A 134 -36.25 -11.52 -24.89
C ASP A 134 -36.52 -12.09 -23.49
N GLU A 135 -35.47 -12.16 -22.66
CA GLU A 135 -35.60 -12.58 -21.27
C GLU A 135 -36.44 -11.57 -20.46
N ILE A 136 -36.22 -10.28 -20.64
CA ILE A 136 -37.01 -9.21 -20.00
C ILE A 136 -38.50 -9.32 -20.41
N ARG A 137 -38.78 -9.56 -21.70
CA ARG A 137 -40.16 -9.76 -22.20
C ARG A 137 -40.81 -10.97 -21.54
N THR A 138 -40.07 -12.07 -21.39
CA THR A 138 -40.54 -13.30 -20.74
C THR A 138 -40.89 -13.02 -19.28
N ILE A 139 -39.96 -12.42 -18.52
CA ILE A 139 -40.18 -12.04 -17.12
C ILE A 139 -41.37 -11.08 -16.98
N SER A 140 -41.51 -10.11 -17.90
CA SER A 140 -42.64 -9.17 -17.92
C SER A 140 -43.99 -9.84 -18.19
N GLN A 141 -44.03 -10.93 -18.95
CA GLN A 141 -45.26 -11.68 -19.22
C GLN A 141 -45.66 -12.60 -18.05
N GLU A 142 -44.67 -13.14 -17.34
CA GLU A 142 -44.88 -13.99 -16.18
C GLU A 142 -45.28 -13.20 -14.92
N HIS A 143 -44.64 -12.06 -14.68
CA HIS A 143 -44.87 -11.24 -13.49
C HIS A 143 -46.04 -10.29 -13.72
N LYS A 144 -47.26 -10.71 -13.35
CA LYS A 144 -48.51 -9.97 -13.57
C LYS A 144 -49.04 -9.22 -12.34
N ASN A 145 -48.25 -9.11 -11.27
CA ASN A 145 -48.68 -8.39 -10.09
C ASN A 145 -48.50 -6.87 -10.29
N HIS A 146 -49.48 -6.24 -10.93
CA HIS A 146 -49.46 -4.82 -11.29
C HIS A 146 -49.35 -3.84 -10.11
N ASN A 147 -49.50 -4.33 -8.88
CA ASN A 147 -49.50 -3.51 -7.66
C ASN A 147 -48.14 -3.47 -6.95
N ASP A 148 -47.13 -4.22 -7.41
CA ASP A 148 -45.79 -4.20 -6.81
C ASP A 148 -44.77 -3.37 -7.59
N ASP A 149 -43.75 -2.89 -6.88
CA ASP A 149 -42.68 -2.07 -7.46
C ASP A 149 -41.90 -2.82 -8.55
N LEU A 150 -41.77 -4.15 -8.41
CA LEU A 150 -41.07 -5.00 -9.35
C LEU A 150 -41.74 -4.95 -10.74
N TYR A 151 -43.07 -5.01 -10.80
CA TYR A 151 -43.82 -4.84 -12.04
C TYR A 151 -43.53 -3.49 -12.70
N LYS A 152 -43.53 -2.40 -11.93
CA LYS A 152 -43.20 -1.05 -12.43
C LYS A 152 -41.79 -1.02 -13.04
N TYR A 153 -40.79 -1.57 -12.36
CA TYR A 153 -39.42 -1.57 -12.85
C TYR A 153 -39.28 -2.39 -14.14
N ILE A 154 -39.78 -3.63 -14.16
CA ILE A 154 -39.72 -4.51 -15.33
C ILE A 154 -40.42 -3.87 -16.53
N SER A 155 -41.63 -3.34 -16.36
CA SER A 155 -42.41 -2.72 -17.44
C SER A 155 -41.73 -1.48 -18.02
N THR A 156 -41.08 -0.67 -17.17
CA THR A 156 -40.30 0.49 -17.62
C THR A 156 -39.11 0.05 -18.47
N ILE A 157 -38.33 -0.94 -17.98
CA ILE A 157 -37.17 -1.45 -18.72
C ILE A 157 -37.58 -2.11 -20.04
N ASN A 158 -38.66 -2.89 -20.05
CA ASN A 158 -39.19 -3.55 -21.24
C ASN A 158 -39.70 -2.57 -22.32
N SER A 159 -40.02 -1.33 -21.93
CA SER A 159 -40.54 -0.29 -22.84
C SER A 159 -39.47 0.71 -23.29
N LEU A 160 -38.20 0.51 -22.93
CA LEU A 160 -37.11 1.37 -23.36
C LEU A 160 -36.91 1.34 -24.88
N PRO A 161 -36.67 2.49 -25.53
CA PRO A 161 -36.23 2.54 -26.93
C PRO A 161 -34.96 1.71 -27.16
N ASP A 162 -34.80 1.16 -28.37
CA ASP A 162 -33.70 0.25 -28.70
C ASP A 162 -32.32 0.89 -28.46
N ASN A 163 -32.13 2.15 -28.85
CA ASN A 163 -30.87 2.87 -28.62
C ASN A 163 -30.54 3.08 -27.13
N ILE A 164 -31.56 3.30 -26.28
CA ILE A 164 -31.37 3.51 -24.84
C ILE A 164 -31.10 2.18 -24.14
N SER A 165 -31.82 1.12 -24.51
CA SER A 165 -31.61 -0.22 -23.95
C SER A 165 -30.24 -0.79 -24.33
N GLU A 166 -29.80 -0.61 -25.58
CA GLU A 166 -28.45 -0.97 -26.01
C GLU A 166 -27.37 -0.22 -25.22
N ARG A 167 -27.53 1.10 -25.08
CA ARG A 167 -26.61 1.91 -24.27
C ARG A 167 -26.57 1.44 -22.82
N LEU A 168 -27.73 1.25 -22.18
CA LEU A 168 -27.84 0.80 -20.80
C LEU A 168 -27.14 -0.55 -20.57
N PHE A 169 -27.50 -1.57 -21.34
CA PHE A 169 -27.02 -2.93 -21.06
C PHE A 169 -25.54 -3.11 -21.38
N ASN A 170 -25.02 -2.42 -22.41
CA ASN A 170 -23.59 -2.44 -22.72
C ASN A 170 -22.73 -1.73 -21.66
N SER A 171 -23.28 -0.76 -20.94
CA SER A 171 -22.58 -0.05 -19.87
C SER A 171 -22.49 -0.85 -18.55
N ILE A 172 -23.26 -1.93 -18.38
CA ILE A 172 -23.37 -2.63 -17.09
C ILE A 172 -22.28 -3.68 -16.91
N SER A 173 -21.64 -3.67 -15.74
CA SER A 173 -20.80 -4.75 -15.23
C SER A 173 -21.19 -5.11 -13.79
N PHE A 174 -20.78 -6.31 -13.36
CA PHE A 174 -21.04 -6.80 -12.02
C PHE A 174 -19.72 -6.98 -11.28
N GLN A 175 -19.67 -6.46 -10.07
CA GLN A 175 -18.64 -6.79 -9.10
C GLN A 175 -19.32 -7.47 -7.91
N HIS A 176 -19.19 -8.79 -7.80
CA HIS A 176 -20.03 -9.61 -6.93
C HIS A 176 -19.22 -10.51 -6.00
N GLY A 177 -19.85 -11.03 -4.94
CA GLY A 177 -19.19 -11.86 -3.93
C GLY A 177 -18.18 -11.12 -3.05
N GLU A 178 -18.22 -9.78 -3.07
CA GLU A 178 -17.27 -8.92 -2.38
C GLU A 178 -17.60 -8.78 -0.89
N ASP A 179 -16.97 -9.55 -0.02
CA ASP A 179 -17.24 -9.48 1.43
C ASP A 179 -16.03 -9.01 2.27
N GLY A 180 -14.85 -8.96 1.66
CA GLY A 180 -13.57 -8.67 2.32
C GLY A 180 -13.03 -7.26 2.06
N ILE A 181 -13.86 -6.22 2.05
CA ILE A 181 -13.45 -4.87 1.61
C ILE A 181 -12.27 -4.30 2.41
N ILE A 182 -12.22 -4.55 3.73
CA ILE A 182 -11.10 -4.11 4.58
C ILE A 182 -9.78 -4.78 4.16
N GLU A 183 -9.81 -6.10 3.90
CA GLU A 183 -8.61 -6.83 3.48
C GLU A 183 -8.17 -6.44 2.06
N GLN A 184 -9.12 -6.09 1.18
CA GLN A 184 -8.80 -5.50 -0.13
C GLN A 184 -8.09 -4.15 0.02
N ILE A 185 -8.59 -3.27 0.88
CA ILE A 185 -7.93 -1.97 1.16
C ILE A 185 -6.53 -2.21 1.74
N LYS A 186 -6.38 -3.10 2.72
CA LYS A 186 -5.06 -3.44 3.28
C LYS A 186 -4.11 -4.01 2.23
N THR A 187 -4.61 -4.84 1.31
CA THR A 187 -3.82 -5.37 0.19
C THR A 187 -3.40 -4.25 -0.75
N LEU A 188 -4.31 -3.32 -1.08
CA LEU A 188 -4.00 -2.14 -1.86
C LEU A 188 -2.95 -1.26 -1.16
N LEU A 189 -3.03 -1.08 0.16
CA LEU A 189 -2.03 -0.33 0.94
C LEU A 189 -0.61 -0.91 0.81
N LYS A 190 -0.45 -2.21 0.63
CA LYS A 190 0.88 -2.83 0.38
C LYS A 190 1.55 -2.30 -0.89
N THR A 191 0.77 -1.90 -1.89
CA THR A 191 1.30 -1.32 -3.14
C THR A 191 1.99 0.03 -2.91
N PHE A 192 1.70 0.70 -1.79
CA PHE A 192 2.36 1.93 -1.38
C PHE A 192 3.64 1.65 -0.57
N ALA A 193 4.27 0.47 -0.69
CA ALA A 193 5.52 0.12 0.00
C ALA A 193 5.46 0.37 1.53
N ILE A 194 4.31 0.15 2.13
CA ILE A 194 4.11 0.23 3.58
C ILE A 194 4.57 -1.12 4.18
N PRO A 195 5.40 -1.13 5.24
CA PRO A 195 5.78 -2.36 5.92
C PRO A 195 4.56 -3.15 6.41
N ASP A 196 4.58 -4.48 6.27
CA ASP A 196 3.44 -5.35 6.64
C ASP A 196 2.97 -5.15 8.09
N ASN A 197 3.90 -4.92 9.02
CA ASN A 197 3.61 -4.67 10.43
C ASN A 197 2.99 -3.28 10.71
N LYS A 198 2.91 -2.39 9.71
CA LYS A 198 2.32 -1.05 9.79
C LYS A 198 1.01 -0.92 9.01
N ILE A 199 0.64 -1.90 8.19
CA ILE A 199 -0.55 -1.85 7.33
C ILE A 199 -1.83 -1.57 8.12
N THR A 200 -2.03 -2.23 9.27
CA THR A 200 -3.21 -2.02 10.11
C THR A 200 -3.27 -0.60 10.68
N ASP A 201 -2.14 -0.08 11.17
CA ASP A 201 -2.07 1.28 11.70
C ASP A 201 -2.35 2.33 10.61
N VAL A 202 -1.78 2.13 9.42
CA VAL A 202 -2.02 3.03 8.28
C VAL A 202 -3.47 2.99 7.82
N PHE A 203 -4.06 1.79 7.72
CA PHE A 203 -5.48 1.63 7.41
C PHE A 203 -6.36 2.39 8.41
N ASN A 204 -6.11 2.26 9.71
CA ASN A 204 -6.90 2.95 10.75
C ASN A 204 -6.76 4.48 10.66
N ASN A 205 -5.55 4.99 10.42
CA ASN A 205 -5.31 6.43 10.28
C ASN A 205 -5.99 7.01 9.02
N ILE A 206 -5.86 6.34 7.87
CA ILE A 206 -6.47 6.78 6.61
C ILE A 206 -7.99 6.72 6.68
N SER A 207 -8.56 5.61 7.17
CA SER A 207 -10.01 5.45 7.32
C SER A 207 -10.60 6.47 8.28
N GLY A 208 -9.93 6.72 9.41
CA GLY A 208 -10.32 7.78 10.35
C GLY A 208 -10.36 9.16 9.67
N ALA A 209 -9.29 9.54 8.98
CA ALA A 209 -9.22 10.82 8.26
C ALA A 209 -10.32 10.95 7.18
N PHE A 210 -10.57 9.88 6.43
CA PHE A 210 -11.60 9.83 5.40
C PHE A 210 -13.01 9.99 5.98
N PHE A 211 -13.35 9.24 7.03
CA PHE A 211 -14.67 9.31 7.66
C PHE A 211 -14.92 10.65 8.36
N GLU A 212 -13.89 11.23 8.99
CA GLU A 212 -13.98 12.57 9.57
C GLU A 212 -14.22 13.65 8.49
N TYR A 213 -13.51 13.56 7.37
CA TYR A 213 -13.68 14.48 6.25
C TYR A 213 -15.09 14.38 5.64
N LYS A 214 -15.55 13.14 5.35
CA LYS A 214 -16.92 12.88 4.87
C LYS A 214 -17.96 13.47 5.84
N TYR A 215 -17.84 13.17 7.13
CA TYR A 215 -18.76 13.69 8.15
C TYR A 215 -18.82 15.22 8.15
N THR A 216 -17.67 15.87 8.01
CA THR A 216 -17.57 17.34 7.95
C THR A 216 -18.30 17.91 6.74
N LEU A 217 -18.16 17.30 5.56
CA LEU A 217 -18.87 17.72 4.35
C LEU A 217 -20.39 17.57 4.50
N VAL A 218 -20.84 16.42 5.00
CA VAL A 218 -22.28 16.15 5.24
C VAL A 218 -22.86 17.16 6.22
N LYS A 219 -22.18 17.40 7.35
CA LYS A 219 -22.59 18.36 8.38
C LYS A 219 -22.76 19.78 7.84
N ASN A 220 -21.93 20.15 6.86
CA ASN A 220 -21.95 21.48 6.23
C ASN A 220 -22.88 21.56 5.00
N HIS A 221 -23.66 20.51 4.72
CA HIS A 221 -24.50 20.40 3.51
C HIS A 221 -23.72 20.56 2.20
N THR A 222 -22.44 20.18 2.20
CA THR A 222 -21.59 20.17 1.01
C THR A 222 -21.68 18.82 0.32
N LYS A 223 -21.80 18.82 -1.01
CA LYS A 223 -21.73 17.59 -1.81
C LYS A 223 -20.39 16.90 -1.56
N ILE A 224 -20.41 15.58 -1.36
CA ILE A 224 -19.20 14.80 -1.17
C ILE A 224 -18.61 14.49 -2.54
N ASN A 225 -17.70 15.36 -3.02
CA ASN A 225 -16.87 15.11 -4.19
C ASN A 225 -15.41 15.28 -3.77
N ILE A 226 -14.66 14.18 -3.74
CA ILE A 226 -13.30 14.10 -3.23
C ILE A 226 -12.38 13.93 -4.45
N SER A 227 -11.61 14.97 -4.77
CA SER A 227 -10.57 14.88 -5.80
C SER A 227 -9.35 14.11 -5.30
N TYR A 228 -8.50 13.70 -6.24
CA TYR A 228 -7.16 13.19 -5.93
C TYR A 228 -6.41 14.09 -4.95
N ASP A 229 -6.38 15.40 -5.19
CA ASP A 229 -5.65 16.34 -4.33
C ASP A 229 -6.29 16.51 -2.95
N ASP A 230 -7.62 16.47 -2.85
CA ASP A 230 -8.30 16.45 -1.55
C ASP A 230 -7.85 15.23 -0.75
N PHE A 231 -7.92 14.05 -1.36
CA PHE A 231 -7.57 12.79 -0.72
C PHE A 231 -6.09 12.72 -0.32
N ARG A 232 -5.18 13.13 -1.21
CA ARG A 232 -3.73 13.06 -0.97
C ARG A 232 -3.27 14.12 0.02
N ASN A 233 -3.72 15.37 -0.14
CA ASN A 233 -3.20 16.52 0.57
C ASN A 233 -4.08 16.96 1.75
N LYS A 234 -5.39 17.17 1.54
CA LYS A 234 -6.28 17.67 2.61
C LYS A 234 -6.54 16.62 3.69
N LEU A 235 -6.71 15.35 3.29
CA LEU A 235 -6.80 14.22 4.23
C LEU A 235 -5.42 13.73 4.69
N ALA A 236 -4.33 14.34 4.19
CA ALA A 236 -2.94 14.03 4.55
C ALA A 236 -2.54 12.56 4.36
N VAL A 237 -3.18 11.85 3.42
CA VAL A 237 -2.92 10.42 3.16
C VAL A 237 -1.46 10.18 2.78
N ASP A 238 -0.87 11.04 1.94
CA ASP A 238 0.53 10.90 1.55
C ASP A 238 1.48 11.06 2.74
N ARG A 239 1.15 11.96 3.67
CA ARG A 239 1.92 12.12 4.91
C ARG A 239 1.83 10.87 5.79
N ILE A 240 0.65 10.26 5.93
CA ILE A 240 0.47 9.01 6.68
C ILE A 240 1.33 7.90 6.06
N ILE A 241 1.28 7.75 4.73
CA ILE A 241 2.08 6.76 3.98
C ILE A 241 3.58 7.02 4.18
N GLN A 242 4.05 8.26 4.00
CA GLN A 242 5.47 8.61 4.17
C GLN A 242 5.98 8.32 5.59
N ILE A 243 5.22 8.69 6.62
CA ILE A 243 5.61 8.41 8.02
C ILE A 243 5.73 6.90 8.25
N SER A 244 4.81 6.11 7.68
CA SER A 244 4.87 4.64 7.81
C SER A 244 6.05 4.02 7.08
N ARG A 245 6.56 4.69 6.03
CA ARG A 245 7.76 4.29 5.28
C ARG A 245 9.07 4.70 5.95
N ASN A 246 9.11 5.77 6.75
CA ASN A 246 10.35 6.32 7.33
C ASN A 246 11.14 5.39 8.27
N CYS A 247 10.72 4.14 8.45
CA CYS A 247 11.46 3.09 9.14
C CYS A 247 12.33 2.20 8.22
N ILE A 248 12.42 2.48 6.90
CA ILE A 248 13.17 1.65 5.94
C ILE A 248 14.65 1.47 6.35
N ASN A 249 15.30 2.51 6.86
CA ASN A 249 16.72 2.49 7.24
C ASN A 249 16.97 2.14 8.73
N ASN A 250 16.21 1.21 9.31
CA ASN A 250 16.43 0.78 10.70
C ASN A 250 17.68 -0.11 10.83
N PHE A 251 18.85 0.52 10.94
CA PHE A 251 20.11 -0.20 11.13
C PHE A 251 20.23 -0.93 12.47
N ASP A 252 19.33 -0.73 13.44
CA ASP A 252 19.38 -1.49 14.72
C ASP A 252 19.17 -2.99 14.51
N GLN A 253 18.56 -3.40 13.39
CA GLN A 253 18.48 -4.81 12.97
C GLN A 253 19.86 -5.48 12.87
N TYR A 254 20.94 -4.70 12.72
CA TYR A 254 22.31 -5.21 12.73
C TYR A 254 22.66 -5.98 14.00
N TYR A 255 22.12 -5.59 15.17
CA TYR A 255 22.45 -6.24 16.44
C TYR A 255 21.95 -7.69 16.49
N GLU A 256 20.79 -7.94 15.89
CA GLU A 256 20.15 -9.27 15.83
C GLU A 256 20.54 -10.04 14.57
N PHE A 257 21.21 -9.40 13.61
CA PHE A 257 21.63 -10.05 12.37
C PHE A 257 22.77 -11.05 12.62
N GLU A 258 22.54 -12.30 12.22
CA GLU A 258 23.56 -13.35 12.20
C GLU A 258 24.12 -13.53 10.78
N SER A 259 25.44 -13.67 10.69
CA SER A 259 26.15 -13.95 9.44
C SER A 259 27.11 -15.11 9.63
N ALA A 260 27.32 -15.91 8.59
CA ALA A 260 28.37 -16.91 8.60
C ALA A 260 29.75 -16.25 8.75
N TYR A 261 30.64 -16.88 9.52
CA TYR A 261 32.02 -16.41 9.63
C TYR A 261 32.78 -16.68 8.33
N PRO A 262 33.59 -15.73 7.85
CA PRO A 262 34.40 -15.91 6.65
C PRO A 262 35.44 -17.03 6.84
N THR A 263 35.62 -17.84 5.80
CA THR A 263 36.77 -18.76 5.70
C THR A 263 37.98 -17.98 5.17
N ASN A 264 39.20 -18.36 5.59
CA ASN A 264 40.47 -17.74 5.17
C ASN A 264 40.58 -16.23 5.47
N VAL A 265 40.33 -15.85 6.72
CA VAL A 265 40.44 -14.45 7.19
C VAL A 265 41.83 -13.83 6.95
N ASP A 266 42.87 -14.66 6.97
CA ASP A 266 44.27 -14.31 6.77
C ASP A 266 44.60 -13.85 5.33
N SER A 267 43.75 -14.20 4.36
CA SER A 267 43.91 -13.76 2.97
C SER A 267 43.47 -12.32 2.71
N LYS A 268 42.78 -11.68 3.67
CA LYS A 268 42.20 -10.34 3.53
C LYS A 268 43.27 -9.26 3.67
N ILE A 269 43.20 -8.21 2.85
CA ILE A 269 44.13 -7.07 2.95
C ILE A 269 43.89 -6.35 4.27
N SER A 270 42.64 -6.20 4.70
CA SER A 270 42.32 -5.63 6.01
C SER A 270 42.91 -6.44 7.16
N TYR A 271 42.97 -7.77 7.07
CA TYR A 271 43.64 -8.63 8.07
C TYR A 271 45.14 -8.30 8.14
N LYS A 272 45.81 -8.28 6.98
CA LYS A 272 47.24 -7.93 6.91
C LYS A 272 47.52 -6.54 7.48
N GLN A 273 46.69 -5.55 7.15
CA GLN A 273 46.82 -4.20 7.70
C GLN A 273 46.71 -4.18 9.23
N LEU A 274 45.79 -4.95 9.84
CA LEU A 274 45.68 -5.03 11.30
C LEU A 274 46.84 -5.81 11.94
N GLN A 275 47.36 -6.83 11.25
CA GLN A 275 48.55 -7.56 11.69
C GLN A 275 49.79 -6.65 11.68
N ASP A 276 49.95 -5.81 10.66
CA ASP A 276 51.06 -4.85 10.55
C ASP A 276 50.97 -3.75 11.62
N LEU A 277 49.81 -3.55 12.24
CA LEU A 277 49.60 -2.68 13.41
C LEU A 277 49.89 -3.37 14.75
N ASP A 278 50.36 -4.63 14.73
CA ASP A 278 50.66 -5.44 15.92
C ASP A 278 49.43 -5.69 16.82
N LEU A 279 48.24 -5.82 16.24
CA LEU A 279 47.05 -6.24 16.98
C LEU A 279 47.12 -7.74 17.32
N ASN A 280 46.58 -8.09 18.49
CA ASN A 280 46.40 -9.50 18.89
C ASN A 280 45.52 -10.25 17.88
N ILE A 281 45.87 -11.50 17.60
CA ILE A 281 45.19 -12.35 16.59
C ILE A 281 43.69 -12.48 16.87
N ASP A 282 43.29 -12.69 18.13
CA ASP A 282 41.87 -12.82 18.50
C ASP A 282 41.05 -11.56 18.20
N ALA A 283 41.66 -10.38 18.37
CA ALA A 283 41.06 -9.08 18.07
C ALA A 283 40.92 -8.90 16.56
N ILE A 284 41.97 -9.24 15.79
CA ILE A 284 41.91 -9.22 14.33
C ILE A 284 40.76 -10.10 13.83
N VAL A 285 40.66 -11.35 14.30
CA VAL A 285 39.58 -12.27 13.92
C VAL A 285 38.21 -11.68 14.24
N ARG A 286 38.01 -11.10 15.43
CA ARG A 286 36.74 -10.43 15.78
C ARG A 286 36.41 -9.28 14.82
N TYR A 287 37.38 -8.44 14.48
CA TYR A 287 37.17 -7.31 13.57
C TYR A 287 36.86 -7.75 12.14
N ILE A 288 37.53 -8.77 11.63
CA ILE A 288 37.24 -9.33 10.30
C ILE A 288 35.86 -10.01 10.25
N ASN A 289 35.43 -10.63 11.36
CA ASN A 289 34.06 -11.14 11.47
C ASN A 289 33.02 -10.01 11.41
N GLU A 290 33.24 -8.89 12.10
CA GLU A 290 32.37 -7.71 12.00
C GLU A 290 32.35 -7.09 10.61
N MET A 291 33.49 -7.08 9.91
CA MET A 291 33.58 -6.66 8.51
C MET A 291 32.69 -7.53 7.60
N ALA A 292 32.80 -8.86 7.74
CA ALA A 292 31.98 -9.80 6.96
C ALA A 292 30.50 -9.69 7.30
N LYS A 293 30.15 -9.52 8.59
CA LYS A 293 28.77 -9.25 9.02
C LYS A 293 28.23 -7.97 8.40
N THR A 294 29.04 -6.92 8.34
CA THR A 294 28.67 -5.64 7.71
C THR A 294 28.39 -5.81 6.21
N ASP A 295 29.25 -6.51 5.48
CA ASP A 295 29.05 -6.78 4.06
C ASP A 295 27.76 -7.59 3.80
N ALA A 296 27.57 -8.69 4.54
CA ALA A 296 26.38 -9.52 4.45
C ALA A 296 25.10 -8.75 4.82
N PHE A 297 25.16 -7.86 5.81
CA PHE A 297 24.03 -7.04 6.21
C PHE A 297 23.67 -6.00 5.14
N ILE A 298 24.67 -5.33 4.55
CA ILE A 298 24.47 -4.40 3.42
C ILE A 298 23.83 -5.14 2.24
N GLN A 299 24.32 -6.32 1.88
CA GLN A 299 23.76 -7.14 0.79
C GLN A 299 22.31 -7.57 1.09
N ARG A 300 21.99 -7.90 2.35
CA ARG A 300 20.62 -8.21 2.78
C ARG A 300 19.71 -7.00 2.62
N LEU A 301 20.12 -5.82 3.10
CA LEU A 301 19.31 -4.60 2.97
C LEU A 301 19.06 -4.28 1.50
N GLN A 302 20.06 -4.47 0.63
CA GLN A 302 19.90 -4.31 -0.81
C GLN A 302 18.92 -5.32 -1.43
N SER A 303 18.95 -6.59 -1.01
CA SER A 303 18.09 -7.62 -1.58
C SER A 303 16.62 -7.44 -1.21
N ILE A 304 16.32 -6.87 -0.05
CA ILE A 304 14.96 -6.55 0.40
C ILE A 304 14.51 -5.14 0.00
N GLY A 305 15.40 -4.34 -0.62
CA GLY A 305 15.10 -2.98 -1.07
C GLY A 305 15.19 -1.89 0.01
N ASP A 306 15.69 -2.22 1.19
CA ASP A 306 15.82 -1.31 2.33
C ASP A 306 17.11 -0.46 2.28
N LEU A 307 18.02 -0.73 1.35
CA LEU A 307 19.19 0.09 1.08
C LEU A 307 19.51 0.07 -0.41
N THR A 308 19.69 1.24 -1.02
CA THR A 308 20.10 1.34 -2.42
C THR A 308 21.62 1.27 -2.58
N THR A 309 22.10 0.92 -3.79
CA THR A 309 23.54 1.00 -4.12
C THR A 309 24.08 2.43 -4.01
N GLN A 310 23.25 3.46 -4.19
CA GLN A 310 23.67 4.86 -4.04
C GLN A 310 23.85 5.22 -2.56
N GLU A 311 22.99 4.73 -1.68
CA GLU A 311 23.13 4.90 -0.23
C GLU A 311 24.34 4.13 0.32
N GLU A 312 24.62 2.93 -0.17
CA GLU A 312 25.87 2.21 0.14
C GLU A 312 27.10 3.05 -0.22
N LYS A 313 27.14 3.60 -1.45
CA LYS A 313 28.23 4.50 -1.86
C LYS A 313 28.34 5.72 -0.96
N LEU A 314 27.22 6.29 -0.51
CA LEU A 314 27.21 7.43 0.38
C LEU A 314 27.72 7.08 1.79
N ILE A 315 27.38 5.89 2.32
CA ILE A 315 27.95 5.35 3.56
C ILE A 315 29.48 5.27 3.43
N TYR A 316 29.96 4.68 2.34
CA TYR A 316 31.40 4.52 2.07
C TYR A 316 32.10 5.87 1.89
N GLN A 317 31.50 6.83 1.20
CA GLN A 317 32.06 8.16 1.04
C GLN A 317 32.18 8.88 2.40
N LYS A 318 31.14 8.83 3.22
CA LYS A 318 31.16 9.42 4.57
C LYS A 318 32.23 8.77 5.46
N ALA A 319 32.37 7.45 5.40
CA ALA A 319 33.45 6.75 6.10
C ALA A 319 34.83 7.20 5.59
N PHE A 320 35.00 7.31 4.27
CA PHE A 320 36.24 7.79 3.67
C PHE A 320 36.61 9.20 4.14
N ASP A 321 35.66 10.14 4.15
CA ASP A 321 35.89 11.53 4.57
C ASP A 321 36.32 11.60 6.05
N GLU A 322 35.66 10.83 6.91
CA GLU A 322 36.00 10.72 8.33
C GLU A 322 37.40 10.12 8.54
N TRP A 323 37.76 9.09 7.75
CA TRP A 323 39.10 8.52 7.76
C TRP A 323 40.14 9.52 7.29
N GLN A 324 39.92 10.17 6.13
CA GLN A 324 40.86 11.09 5.51
C GLN A 324 41.18 12.25 6.45
N SER A 325 40.16 12.82 7.10
CA SER A 325 40.33 13.91 8.07
C SER A 325 41.24 13.51 9.24
N ARG A 326 41.01 12.34 9.86
CA ARG A 326 41.81 11.86 11.00
C ARG A 326 43.20 11.41 10.59
N HIS A 327 43.32 10.72 9.46
CA HIS A 327 44.62 10.29 8.93
C HIS A 327 45.52 11.49 8.63
N LEU A 328 45.02 12.48 7.88
CA LEU A 328 45.77 13.70 7.59
C LEU A 328 46.16 14.46 8.86
N THR A 329 45.25 14.58 9.82
CA THR A 329 45.51 15.25 11.10
C THR A 329 46.60 14.55 11.89
N ALA A 330 46.54 13.22 11.99
CA ALA A 330 47.49 12.41 12.74
C ALA A 330 48.91 12.45 12.14
N TYR A 331 49.02 12.53 10.81
CA TYR A 331 50.31 12.55 10.11
C TYR A 331 50.79 13.95 9.67
N MET A 332 50.05 15.02 10.01
CA MET A 332 50.30 16.39 9.50
C MET A 332 51.75 16.89 9.71
N ARG A 333 52.39 16.49 10.81
CA ARG A 333 53.73 16.95 11.21
C ARG A 333 54.79 15.85 11.21
N THR A 334 54.49 14.69 10.62
CA THR A 334 55.38 13.54 10.63
C THR A 334 55.80 13.14 9.22
N ARG A 335 57.00 12.56 9.09
CA ARG A 335 57.54 12.05 7.83
C ARG A 335 58.31 10.77 8.12
N TYR A 336 57.58 9.66 8.20
CA TYR A 336 58.20 8.36 8.42
C TYR A 336 58.79 7.83 7.11
N THR A 337 60.00 7.29 7.16
CA THR A 337 60.65 6.61 6.01
C THR A 337 60.74 5.10 6.20
N LYS A 338 60.44 4.61 7.41
CA LYS A 338 60.41 3.20 7.80
C LYS A 338 59.32 3.01 8.86
N ILE A 339 58.72 1.82 8.90
CA ILE A 339 57.80 1.44 9.97
C ILE A 339 58.62 1.25 11.25
N ASN A 340 58.31 2.03 12.29
CA ASN A 340 58.90 1.94 13.62
C ASN A 340 57.81 2.13 14.68
N GLU A 341 58.14 1.97 15.95
CA GLU A 341 57.19 2.06 17.07
C GLU A 341 56.39 3.37 17.08
N GLY A 342 57.03 4.50 16.77
CA GLY A 342 56.36 5.81 16.68
C GLY A 342 55.35 5.87 15.53
N HIS A 343 55.68 5.31 14.37
CA HIS A 343 54.75 5.21 13.23
C HIS A 343 53.56 4.32 13.57
N LEU A 344 53.81 3.14 14.17
CA LEU A 344 52.76 2.21 14.60
C LEU A 344 51.83 2.85 15.64
N THR A 345 52.37 3.61 16.59
CA THR A 345 51.57 4.32 17.60
C THR A 345 50.57 5.29 16.97
N ILE A 346 50.98 6.06 15.95
CA ILE A 346 50.09 6.99 15.25
C ILE A 346 49.08 6.22 14.38
N ALA A 347 49.51 5.16 13.70
CA ALA A 347 48.60 4.35 12.90
C ALA A 347 47.49 3.70 13.75
N LEU A 348 47.87 3.19 14.94
CA LEU A 348 46.95 2.67 15.94
C LEU A 348 46.01 3.76 16.47
N SER A 349 46.49 5.01 16.65
CA SER A 349 45.62 6.09 17.09
C SER A 349 44.54 6.39 16.04
N VAL A 350 44.91 6.50 14.76
CA VAL A 350 43.95 6.69 13.65
C VAL A 350 42.91 5.56 13.64
N TYR A 351 43.35 4.30 13.73
CA TYR A 351 42.46 3.15 13.80
C TYR A 351 41.48 3.26 14.99
N SER A 352 42.00 3.51 16.19
CA SER A 352 41.23 3.54 17.44
C SER A 352 40.27 4.74 17.58
N GLU A 353 40.48 5.81 16.82
CA GLU A 353 39.60 6.97 16.76
C GLU A 353 38.42 6.77 15.82
N LEU A 354 38.59 5.91 14.81
CA LEU A 354 37.55 5.59 13.84
C LEU A 354 36.72 4.40 14.32
N VAL A 355 37.39 3.32 14.70
CA VAL A 355 36.76 2.08 15.17
C VAL A 355 36.12 2.28 16.54
N GLY A 356 34.81 2.01 16.62
CA GLY A 356 34.01 2.12 17.84
C GLY A 356 33.68 3.55 18.32
N LYS A 357 34.23 4.58 17.68
CA LYS A 357 34.06 5.99 18.08
C LYS A 357 33.51 6.91 16.98
N CYS A 358 33.64 6.55 15.71
CA CYS A 358 33.08 7.34 14.61
C CYS A 358 31.59 7.06 14.41
N ASN A 359 30.82 8.11 14.14
CA ASN A 359 29.39 8.02 13.82
C ASN A 359 29.20 8.27 12.33
N ILE A 360 28.77 7.25 11.60
CA ILE A 360 28.32 7.41 10.21
C ILE A 360 26.80 7.55 10.24
N ILE A 361 26.27 8.61 9.64
CA ILE A 361 24.83 8.89 9.60
C ILE A 361 24.39 8.87 8.14
N LEU A 362 23.43 8.01 7.79
CA LEU A 362 22.73 8.04 6.51
C LEU A 362 21.36 8.66 6.74
N GLU A 363 21.09 9.79 6.08
CA GLU A 363 19.91 10.62 6.33
C GLU A 363 19.75 10.95 7.82
N ASN A 364 18.78 10.34 8.52
CA ASN A 364 18.53 10.51 9.94
C ASN A 364 18.93 9.28 10.78
N ASN A 365 19.40 8.21 10.15
CA ASN A 365 19.72 6.94 10.80
C ASN A 365 21.23 6.79 10.98
N LYS A 366 21.62 6.58 12.23
CA LYS A 366 23.01 6.36 12.61
C LYS A 366 23.35 4.87 12.47
N LEU A 367 24.48 4.57 11.83
CA LEU A 367 24.99 3.21 11.77
C LEU A 367 25.39 2.73 13.19
N PRO A 368 25.07 1.48 13.56
CA PRO A 368 25.64 0.81 14.71
C PRO A 368 27.16 0.90 14.69
N LYS A 369 27.78 1.08 15.87
CA LYS A 369 29.24 1.26 15.98
C LYS A 369 30.05 0.10 15.37
N SER A 370 29.55 -1.12 15.53
CA SER A 370 30.17 -2.32 14.95
C SER A 370 30.03 -2.34 13.42
N MET A 371 28.88 -1.93 12.88
CA MET A 371 28.68 -1.76 11.44
C MET A 371 29.59 -0.68 10.86
N ALA A 372 29.75 0.46 11.56
CA ALA A 372 30.68 1.50 11.16
C ALA A 372 32.14 0.98 11.15
N THR A 373 32.51 0.18 12.16
CA THR A 373 33.82 -0.48 12.22
C THR A 373 34.03 -1.40 11.02
N GLY A 374 33.07 -2.28 10.73
CA GLY A 374 33.12 -3.15 9.56
C GLY A 374 33.19 -2.37 8.25
N THR A 375 32.54 -1.21 8.18
CA THR A 375 32.61 -0.32 7.00
C THR A 375 34.02 0.17 6.71
N PHE A 376 34.77 0.63 7.73
CA PHE A 376 36.17 1.02 7.53
C PHE A 376 37.04 -0.17 7.11
N LEU A 377 36.78 -1.35 7.67
CA LEU A 377 37.52 -2.56 7.30
C LEU A 377 37.23 -3.02 5.87
N LEU A 378 35.99 -2.85 5.38
CA LEU A 378 35.66 -3.09 3.97
C LEU A 378 36.42 -2.13 3.04
N LEU A 379 36.56 -0.87 3.43
CA LEU A 379 37.33 0.11 2.67
C LEU A 379 38.84 -0.21 2.68
N SER A 380 39.38 -0.70 3.79
CA SER A 380 40.79 -1.09 3.88
C SER A 380 41.10 -2.42 3.17
N ASP A 381 40.11 -3.32 3.08
CA ASP A 381 40.20 -4.55 2.28
C ASP A 381 40.13 -4.28 0.77
N LYS A 382 39.41 -3.22 0.35
CA LYS A 382 39.36 -2.70 -1.04
C LYS A 382 40.55 -1.79 -1.40
N PRO A 383 41.67 -1.90 -0.68
CA PRO A 383 42.62 -0.82 -0.33
C PRO A 383 42.24 0.60 -0.83
N THR A 384 41.10 1.13 -0.39
CA THR A 384 40.72 2.54 -0.62
C THR A 384 41.15 3.45 0.52
N ILE A 385 41.40 2.87 1.69
CA ILE A 385 42.00 3.51 2.86
C ILE A 385 43.10 2.62 3.45
N GLY A 386 43.92 3.18 4.33
CA GLY A 386 44.83 2.41 5.18
C GLY A 386 45.31 3.19 6.39
N TRP A 387 45.97 2.50 7.33
CA TRP A 387 46.27 3.08 8.65
C TRP A 387 47.66 3.74 8.74
N LEU A 388 48.62 3.22 7.98
CA LEU A 388 49.99 3.73 7.91
C LEU A 388 50.07 5.00 7.04
N GLN A 389 51.07 5.87 7.24
CA GLN A 389 51.29 7.07 6.41
C GLN A 389 51.41 6.76 4.90
N HIS A 390 52.14 5.69 4.54
CA HIS A 390 52.41 5.28 3.14
C HIS A 390 51.64 4.02 2.73
N TRP A 391 50.47 3.81 3.32
CA TRP A 391 49.66 2.61 3.14
C TRP A 391 49.41 2.24 1.67
N GLU A 392 49.25 3.23 0.78
CA GLU A 392 49.03 2.99 -0.65
C GLU A 392 50.18 2.19 -1.26
N SER A 393 51.43 2.54 -0.96
CA SER A 393 52.60 1.82 -1.48
C SER A 393 52.77 0.40 -0.93
N ILE A 394 52.05 0.05 0.14
CA ILE A 394 52.17 -1.23 0.84
C ILE A 394 51.02 -2.18 0.45
N TYR A 395 49.83 -1.64 0.19
CA TYR A 395 48.59 -2.42 0.07
C TYR A 395 47.80 -2.20 -1.23
N LYS A 396 48.10 -1.17 -2.04
CA LYS A 396 47.61 -1.04 -3.42
C LYS A 396 48.66 -1.57 -4.38
#